data_AF-A0A939HY00-F1
#
_entry.id   AF-A0A939HY00-F1
#
_cell.length_a   1.000
_cell.length_b   1.000
_cell.length_c   1.000
_cell.angle_alpha   90.00
_cell.angle_beta   90.00
_cell.angle_gamma   90.00
#
_symmetry.space_group_name_H-M   'P 1'
#
loop_
_entity.id
_entity.type
_entity.pdbx_description
1 polymer ?
#
loop_
_entity_poly.entity_id
_entity_poly.type
_entity_poly.pdbx_seq_one_letter_code
_entity_poly.pdbx_strand_id
1 'polypeptide(L)' 'MLSDYLLEPQQAFGLICLGLVRKEHNQVTASCQLYRQYFRDRLSDGI' A
#
# COMPACT_ATOMS: atom_id res chain seq x y z
N MET A 1 5.87 13.13 4.41
CA MET A 1 6.40 12.51 3.18
C MET A 1 5.91 11.07 3.16
N LEU A 2 4.99 10.77 2.24
CA LEU A 2 4.23 9.52 2.18
C LEU A 2 5.00 8.56 1.28
N SER A 3 5.43 7.43 1.82
CA SER A 3 6.23 6.43 1.11
C SER A 3 5.48 5.94 -0.13
N ASP A 4 6.04 6.20 -1.31
CA ASP A 4 5.66 5.58 -2.58
C ASP A 4 5.86 4.07 -2.48
N TYR A 5 4.78 3.28 -2.54
CA TYR A 5 4.86 1.82 -2.54
C TYR A 5 4.96 1.31 -3.99
N LEU A 6 6.13 0.82 -4.37
CA LEU A 6 6.34 0.11 -5.64
C LEU A 6 5.82 -1.33 -5.48
N LEU A 7 4.50 -1.49 -5.52
CA LEU A 7 3.85 -2.81 -5.54
C LEU A 7 3.88 -3.38 -6.96
N GLU A 8 4.25 -4.65 -7.08
CA GLU A 8 4.06 -5.40 -8.32
C GLU A 8 2.57 -5.34 -8.73
N PRO A 9 2.25 -5.13 -10.03
CA PRO A 9 0.89 -4.83 -10.50
C PRO A 9 -0.17 -5.84 -10.02
N GLN A 10 0.22 -7.11 -9.91
CA GLN A 10 -0.67 -8.19 -9.49
C GLN A 10 -1.00 -8.13 -7.98
N GLN A 11 -0.03 -7.75 -7.14
CA GLN A 11 -0.24 -7.58 -5.70
C GLN A 11 -1.05 -6.32 -5.40
N ALA A 12 -0.77 -5.21 -6.12
CA ALA A 12 -1.55 -3.99 -6.01
C ALA A 12 -3.04 -4.23 -6.33
N PHE A 13 -3.33 -4.99 -7.38
CA PHE A 13 -4.70 -5.31 -7.77
C PHE A 13 -5.48 -6.02 -6.66
N GLY A 14 -4.89 -7.04 -6.04
CA GLY A 14 -5.53 -7.75 -4.92
C GLY A 14 -5.83 -6.83 -3.73
N LEU A 15 -4.88 -5.97 -3.36
CA LEU A 15 -5.06 -5.03 -2.27
C LEU A 15 -6.11 -3.94 -2.57
N ILE A 16 -6.24 -3.53 -3.85
CA ILE A 16 -7.28 -2.60 -4.30
C ILE A 16 -8.66 -3.27 -4.23
N CYS A 17 -8.80 -4.50 -4.71
CA CYS A 17 -10.06 -5.25 -4.64
C CYS A 17 -10.53 -5.46 -3.19
N LEU A 18 -9.60 -5.66 -2.26
CA LEU A 18 -9.89 -5.77 -0.83
C LEU A 18 -10.12 -4.42 -0.13
N GLY A 19 -9.95 -3.30 -0.84
CA GLY A 19 -10.10 -1.96 -0.30
C GLY A 19 -9.01 -1.55 0.71
N LEU A 20 -7.89 -2.29 0.75
CA LEU A 20 -6.78 -2.04 1.69
C LEU A 20 -5.91 -0.87 1.23
N VAL A 21 -5.81 -0.69 -0.08
CA VAL A 21 -5.08 0.41 -0.72
C VAL A 21 -5.94 1.05 -1.82
N ARG A 22 -5.65 2.30 -2.16
CA ARG A 22 -6.26 3.07 -3.24
C ARG A 22 -5.18 3.46 -4.23
N LYS A 23 -5.58 3.62 -5.49
CA LYS A 23 -4.70 4.18 -6.53
C LYS A 23 -5.08 5.64 -6.75
N GLU A 24 -4.16 6.56 -6.45
CA GLU A 24 -4.29 8.00 -6.73
C GLU A 24 -3.11 8.45 -7.57
N HIS A 25 -3.36 9.12 -8.70
CA HIS A 25 -2.30 9.68 -9.56
C HIS A 25 -1.15 8.71 -9.89
N ASN A 26 -1.49 7.44 -10.15
CA ASN A 26 -0.56 6.35 -10.40
C ASN A 26 0.28 5.88 -9.20
N GLN A 27 0.00 6.39 -8.01
CA GLN A 27 0.57 5.95 -6.73
C GLN A 27 -0.43 5.07 -5.99
N VAL A 28 0.08 4.08 -5.27
CA VAL A 28 -0.73 3.22 -4.39
C VAL A 28 -0.59 3.75 -2.96
N THR A 29 -1.70 4.09 -2.32
CA THR A 29 -1.75 4.61 -0.96
C THR A 29 -2.64 3.74 -0.08
N ALA A 30 -2.28 3.57 1.19
CA ALA A 30 -3.13 2.82 2.13
C ALA A 30 -4.47 3.54 2.35
N SER A 31 -5.58 2.78 2.32
CA SER A 31 -6.94 3.34 2.41
C SER A 31 -7.26 3.99 3.75
N CYS A 32 -6.54 3.63 4.81
CA CYS A 32 -6.74 4.17 6.16
C CYS A 32 -5.44 4.12 6.98
N GLN A 33 -5.45 4.80 8.13
CA GLN A 33 -4.29 4.90 9.02
C GLN A 33 -3.86 3.54 9.59
N LEU A 34 -4.82 2.64 9.90
CA LEU A 34 -4.53 1.29 10.39
C LEU A 34 -3.71 0.49 9.37
N TYR A 35 -4.14 0.43 8.11
CA TYR A 35 -3.41 -0.27 7.06
C TYR A 35 -2.07 0.38 6.76
N ARG A 36 -1.99 1.71 6.88
CA ARG A 36 -0.74 2.43 6.73
C ARG A 36 0.30 2.04 7.78
N GLN A 37 -0.12 1.81 9.02
CA GLN A 37 0.74 1.28 10.08
C GLN A 37 1.11 -0.18 9.79
N TYR A 38 0.12 -1.02 9.45
CA TYR A 38 0.36 -2.42 9.09
C TYR A 38 1.39 -2.58 7.96
N PHE A 39 1.23 -1.84 6.86
CA PHE A 39 2.17 -1.87 5.74
C PHE A 39 3.52 -1.27 6.11
N ARG A 40 3.56 -0.21 6.93
CA ARG A 40 4.81 0.33 7.45
C ARG A 40 5.57 -0.74 8.23
N ASP A 41 4.94 -1.34 9.24
CA ASP A 41 5.61 -2.27 10.14
C ASP A 41 6.08 -3.53 9.38
N ARG A 42 5.25 -4.05 8.47
CA ARG A 42 5.57 -5.25 7.67
C ARG A 42 6.62 -5.02 6.58
N LEU A 43 6.67 -3.84 5.97
CA LEU A 43 7.62 -3.52 4.90
C LEU A 43 8.92 -2.93 5.44
N SER A 44 8.89 -2.29 6.62
CA SER A 44 10.11 -1.85 7.31
C SER A 44 10.95 -3.01 7.84
N ASP A 45 10.35 -4.18 8.11
CA ASP A 45 11.06 -5.42 8.45
C ASP A 45 11.58 -6.18 7.21
N GLY A 46 11.43 -5.62 6.00
CA GLY A 46 11.71 -6.31 4.74
C GLY A 46 12.28 -5.43 3.64
N ILE A 47 13.36 -4.69 3.92
CA ILE A 47 14.45 -4.33 2.99
C ILE A 47 15.77 -4.32 3.77
#